data_AF-A0A7Z2GKQ2-F1
#
_entry.id   AF-A0A7Z2GKQ2-F1
#
_cell.length_a   1.000
_cell.length_b   1.000
_cell.length_c   1.000
_cell.angle_alpha   90.00
_cell.angle_beta   90.00
_cell.angle_gamma   90.00
#
_symmetry.space_group_name_H-M   'P 1'
#
loop_
_entity.id
_entity.type
_entity.pdbx_description
1 polymer ?
#
loop_
_entity_poly.entity_id
_entity_poly.type
_entity_poly.pdbx_seq_one_letter_code
_entity_poly.pdbx_strand_id
1 'polypeptide(L)' 'MERKKAEHILIEADAMAGLVLDGFDLSMDTDAGRALYDRAFTAYLHSEIGDLPLAELYDALNGAPDAFAPEAFAPGMLQ' A
#
# COMPACT_ATOMS: atom_id res chain seq x y z
N MET A 1 9.99 -11.81 -3.15
CA MET A 1 8.69 -11.71 -2.43
C MET A 1 7.56 -12.03 -3.42
N GLU A 2 6.46 -12.65 -2.99
CA GLU A 2 5.29 -12.90 -3.85
C GLU A 2 4.36 -11.67 -3.89
N ARG A 3 3.75 -11.36 -5.05
CA ARG A 3 2.84 -10.21 -5.23
C ARG A 3 1.74 -10.15 -4.18
N LYS A 4 1.03 -11.26 -3.95
CA LYS A 4 -0.06 -11.34 -2.97
C LYS A 4 0.39 -10.96 -1.55
N LYS A 5 1.62 -11.33 -1.19
CA LYS A 5 2.22 -10.97 0.10
C LYS A 5 2.54 -9.47 0.13
N ALA A 6 3.10 -8.92 -0.93
CA ALA A 6 3.37 -7.48 -1.03
C ALA A 6 2.09 -6.64 -0.95
N GLU A 7 1.03 -7.04 -1.67
CA GLU A 7 -0.29 -6.39 -1.61
C GLU A 7 -0.89 -6.46 -0.20
N HIS A 8 -0.82 -7.63 0.44
CA HIS A 8 -1.34 -7.81 1.79
C HIS A 8 -0.62 -6.90 2.80
N ILE A 9 0.71 -6.84 2.73
CA ILE A 9 1.52 -5.98 3.61
C ILE A 9 1.14 -4.49 3.44
N LEU A 10 0.89 -4.02 2.21
CA LEU A 10 0.46 -2.64 1.97
C LEU A 10 -0.94 -2.35 2.54
N ILE A 11 -1.87 -3.29 2.41
CA ILE A 11 -3.23 -3.17 2.97
C ILE A 11 -3.18 -3.11 4.50
N GLU A 12 -2.36 -3.97 5.11
CA GLU A 12 -2.20 -3.99 6.56
C GLU A 12 -1.48 -2.73 7.07
N ALA A 13 -0.47 -2.24 6.34
CA ALA A 13 0.20 -0.99 6.65
C ALA A 13 -0.77 0.21 6.64
N ASP A 14 -1.65 0.27 5.63
CA ASP A 14 -2.69 1.30 5.53
C ASP A 14 -3.69 1.21 6.69
N ALA A 15 -4.19 0.01 6.98
CA ALA A 15 -5.12 -0.22 8.09
C ALA A 15 -4.51 0.19 9.44
N MET A 16 -3.23 -0.12 9.66
CA MET A 16 -2.52 0.27 10.89
C MET A 16 -2.28 1.77 10.97
N ALA A 17 -1.91 2.41 9.88
CA ALA A 17 -1.74 3.86 9.83
C ALA A 17 -3.08 4.59 10.06
N GLY A 18 -4.18 4.08 9.52
CA GLY A 18 -5.54 4.56 9.78
C GLY A 18 -5.93 4.42 11.25
N LEU A 19 -5.69 3.26 11.87
CA LEU A 19 -5.95 3.04 13.30
C LEU A 19 -5.17 4.03 14.19
N VAL A 20 -3.92 4.32 13.85
CA VAL A 20 -3.10 5.30 14.57
C VAL A 20 -3.69 6.70 14.41
N LEU A 21 -4.06 7.11 13.20
CA LEU A 21 -4.71 8.40 12.97
C LEU A 21 -5.97 8.57 13.82
N ASP A 22 -6.85 7.57 13.79
CA ASP A 22 -8.09 7.56 14.58
C ASP A 22 -7.80 7.66 16.08
N GLY A 23 -6.77 6.96 16.57
CA GLY A 23 -6.37 6.98 17.98
C GLY A 23 -5.87 8.35 18.47
N PHE A 24 -5.38 9.20 17.56
CA PHE A 24 -4.94 10.56 17.86
C PHE A 24 -5.95 11.64 17.46
N ASP A 25 -7.14 11.26 16.98
CA ASP A 25 -8.16 12.18 16.45
C ASP A 25 -7.60 13.12 15.36
N LEU A 26 -6.75 12.55 14.49
CA LEU A 26 -6.12 13.25 13.38
C LEU A 26 -6.63 12.71 12.05
N SER A 27 -6.70 13.58 11.04
CA SER A 27 -7.02 13.19 9.67
C SER A 27 -5.88 13.53 8.70
N MET A 28 -5.85 12.82 7.56
CA MET A 28 -4.94 13.11 6.45
C MET A 28 -5.17 14.49 5.78
N ASP A 29 -6.21 15.23 6.18
CA ASP A 29 -6.44 16.59 5.68
C ASP A 29 -5.46 17.59 6.29
N THR A 30 -4.89 17.25 7.45
CA THR A 30 -3.92 18.08 8.17
C THR A 30 -2.48 17.65 7.90
N ASP A 31 -1.52 18.58 7.97
CA ASP A 31 -0.09 18.26 7.84
C ASP A 31 0.37 17.29 8.93
N ALA A 32 -0.11 17.49 10.16
CA ALA A 32 0.20 16.63 11.31
C ALA A 32 -0.31 15.20 11.10
N GLY A 33 -1.54 15.04 10.60
CA GLY A 33 -2.08 13.73 10.28
C GLY A 33 -1.34 13.05 9.13
N ARG A 34 -1.03 13.76 8.03
CA ARG A 34 -0.20 13.18 6.95
C ARG A 34 1.16 12.70 7.44
N ALA A 35 1.83 13.49 8.27
CA ALA A 35 3.12 13.11 8.84
C ALA A 35 3.02 11.90 9.78
N LEU A 36 1.95 11.82 10.57
CA LEU A 36 1.71 10.68 11.46
C LEU A 36 1.40 9.40 10.68
N TYR A 37 0.54 9.51 9.66
CA TYR A 37 0.20 8.40 8.75
C TYR A 37 1.45 7.85 8.09
N ASP A 38 2.26 8.70 7.45
CA ASP A 38 3.47 8.29 6.74
C ASP A 38 4.46 7.56 7.65
N ARG A 39 4.62 8.08 8.88
CA ARG A 39 5.47 7.46 9.90
C ARG A 39 4.94 6.10 10.36
N ALA A 40 3.64 5.98 10.61
CA ALA A 40 3.02 4.73 11.06
C ALA A 40 3.05 3.67 9.95
N PHE A 41 2.70 4.06 8.73
CA PHE A 41 2.74 3.23 7.53
C PHE A 41 4.15 2.70 7.28
N THR A 42 5.15 3.59 7.24
CA THR A 42 6.55 3.21 7.02
C THR A 42 7.09 2.32 8.14
N ALA A 43 6.75 2.61 9.40
CA ALA A 43 7.16 1.78 10.53
C ALA A 43 6.60 0.36 10.43
N TYR A 44 5.33 0.21 10.04
CA TYR A 44 4.71 -1.10 9.84
C TYR A 44 5.33 -1.86 8.66
N LEU A 45 5.55 -1.17 7.53
CA LEU A 45 6.25 -1.77 6.40
C LEU A 45 7.60 -2.35 6.80
N HIS A 46 8.40 -1.56 7.54
CA HIS A 46 9.70 -1.99 8.02
C HIS A 46 9.61 -3.17 9.00
N SER A 47 8.57 -3.26 9.83
CA SER A 47 8.41 -4.42 10.71
C SER A 47 8.06 -5.70 9.95
N GLU A 48 7.32 -5.62 8.84
CA GLU A 48 6.90 -6.78 8.07
C GLU A 48 7.96 -7.26 7.07
N ILE A 49 8.67 -6.33 6.44
CA ILE A 49 9.69 -6.68 5.42
C ILE A 49 11.11 -6.76 5.99
N GLY A 50 11.32 -6.27 7.22
CA GLY A 50 12.63 -6.27 7.88
C GLY A 50 13.67 -5.45 7.11
N ASP A 51 14.81 -6.08 6.80
CA ASP A 51 15.92 -5.46 6.05
C ASP A 51 15.70 -5.47 4.53
N LEU A 52 14.56 -5.98 4.05
CA LEU A 52 14.28 -6.04 2.62
C LEU A 52 14.11 -4.63 2.04
N PRO A 53 14.79 -4.28 0.94
CA PRO A 53 14.64 -2.97 0.31
C PRO A 53 13.20 -2.72 -0.13
N LEU A 54 12.68 -1.51 0.10
CA LEU A 54 11.36 -1.09 -0.39
C LEU A 54 11.20 -1.31 -1.90
N ALA A 55 12.30 -1.18 -2.65
CA ALA A 55 12.35 -1.45 -4.09
C ALA A 55 11.91 -2.88 -4.43
N GLU A 56 12.30 -3.88 -3.63
CA GLU A 56 11.90 -5.28 -3.87
C GLU A 56 10.40 -5.51 -3.60
N LEU A 57 9.80 -4.74 -2.70
CA LEU A 57 8.36 -4.75 -2.48
C LEU A 57 7.61 -4.16 -3.70
N TYR A 58 8.11 -3.05 -4.26
CA TYR A 58 7.55 -2.48 -5.50
C TYR A 58 7.80 -3.36 -6.72
N ASP A 59 8.96 -4.00 -6.83
CA ASP A 59 9.27 -4.94 -7.90
C ASP A 59 8.38 -6.19 -7.82
N ALA A 60 7.99 -6.64 -6.63
CA ALA A 60 7.01 -7.73 -6.47
C ALA A 60 5.59 -7.32 -6.95
N LEU A 61 5.25 -6.03 -6.90
CA LEU A 61 3.98 -5.49 -7.40
C LEU A 61 4.02 -5.28 -8.92
N ASN A 62 5.16 -4.81 -9.46
CA ASN A 62 5.34 -4.49 -10.88
C ASN A 62 5.78 -5.69 -11.74
N GLY A 63 6.54 -6.63 -11.18
CA GLY A 63 7.06 -7.83 -11.85
C GLY A 63 6.03 -8.93 -12.08
N ALA A 64 4.77 -8.70 -11.70
CA ALA A 64 3.62 -9.54 -11.99
C ALA A 64 2.70 -8.81 -13.00
N PRO A 65 3.02 -8.86 -14.30
CA PRO A 65 2.36 -8.07 -15.35
C PRO A 65 0.86 -8.34 -15.52
N ASP A 66 0.32 -9.42 -14.95
CA ASP A 66 -1.07 -9.86 -15.20
C ASP A 66 -2.15 -9.14 -14.36
N ALA A 67 -1.80 -8.40 -13.30
CA ALA A 67 -2.83 -7.80 -12.43
C ALA A 67 -2.86 -6.26 -12.44
N PHE A 68 -2.21 -5.64 -13.42
CA PHE A 68 -2.48 -4.25 -13.85
C PHE A 68 -2.68 -4.13 -15.37
N ALA A 69 -2.93 -5.24 -16.08
CA ALA A 69 -3.27 -5.21 -17.49
C ALA A 69 -4.62 -4.46 -17.66
N PRO A 70 -4.66 -3.34 -18.42
CA PRO A 70 -5.87 -2.56 -18.63
C PRO A 70 -6.92 -3.24 -19.55
N GLU A 71 -6.83 -4.55 -19.79
CA GLU A 71 -7.74 -5.29 -20.69
C GLU A 71 -9.09 -5.69 -20.04
N ALA A 72 -9.34 -5.34 -18.78
CA ALA A 72 -10.68 -5.47 -18.18
C ALA A 72 -11.69 -4.41 -18.69
N PHE A 73 -11.25 -3.44 -19.49
CA PHE A 73 -12.13 -2.55 -20.26
C PHE A 73 -11.82 -2.69 -21.75
N ALA A 74 -12.34 -3.74 -22.38
CA ALA A 74 -12.47 -3.77 -23.82
C ALA A 74 -13.53 -2.73 -24.26
N PRO A 75 -13.18 -1.68 -25.02
CA PRO A 75 -14.15 -0.77 -25.59
C PRO A 75 -14.79 -1.46 -26.80
N GLY A 76 -15.80 -2.30 -26.55
CA GLY A 76 -16.43 -3.07 -27.64
C GLY A 76 -17.81 -3.67 -27.35
N MET A 77 -18.39 -3.50 -26.16
CA MET A 77 -19.73 -4.04 -25.83
C MET A 77 -20.82 -2.97 -25.77
N LEU A 78 -20.87 -2.10 -26.77
CA LEU A 78 -22.08 -1.37 -27.13
C LEU A 78 -22.25 -1.44 -28.66
N GLN A 79 -22.89 -2.51 -29.10
CA GLN A 79 -23.73 -2.54 -30.29
C GLN A 79 -25.07 -3.18 -29.91
#